data_AF-A0A927BEF1-F1
#
_entry.id   AF-A0A927BEF1-F1
#
_cell.length_a   1.000
_cell.length_b   1.000
_cell.length_c   1.000
_cell.angle_alpha   90.00
_cell.angle_beta   90.00
_cell.angle_gamma   90.00
#
_symmetry.space_group_name_H-M   'P 1'
#
loop_
_entity.id
_entity.type
_entity.pdbx_description
1 polymer ?
#
loop_
_entity_poly.entity_id
_entity_poly.type
_entity_poly.pdbx_seq_one_letter_code
_entity_poly.pdbx_strand_id
1 'polypeptide(L)'
;MRIPFSAGRLAASLLGAMLFASCSKSELTPGTPAAVVTKTNVSAPGFPEGFDTGTKTAYATGSVTLGSGSWTLSDALLGTTTADAKIGAQSVRVRNSGSLGMNFDLSDGAGVVTVDHARYGTDANGTWELWASNNSGGSYAKVGSPVTTGSTLQTASFNVNLAGTVRLQVRKVDGTTSRINFDNITVESYDGGTTPPPTSSAKKFLFDASHAEMAGNADWVLDVNAGLTPRYPTPAASGITSSTPETYWTGAVSAWGVALVKLGHEVETLPSGTGITYGDPSNPQDLANYDVFVVDEPNTLFDATEKAAIVNFVKNGGGLFMISDHNVSDRNNDGYDSPAIWNDLMANNSVQANPFGYSIALTNISETSSNVLASSTNTILHGSQGDVTQLKFSNGATINKTSGSQAQALIWRNTSTQGLSNIMCASSTYGTGRVVVVTDSSPADDGTGSPGNTVYPGWTEVASHAKLHLNASLWLAKQQ
;
A
#
# COMPACT_ATOMS: atom_id res chain seq x y z
N MET A 1 58.68 -67.31 -21.33
CA MET A 1 58.45 -68.21 -22.49
C MET A 1 57.46 -69.27 -22.01
N ARG A 2 56.24 -69.47 -22.51
CA ARG A 2 55.49 -69.03 -23.69
C ARG A 2 54.00 -69.04 -23.29
N ILE A 3 53.26 -68.07 -23.80
CA ILE A 3 51.79 -68.01 -23.82
C ILE A 3 51.26 -69.12 -24.74
N PRO A 4 50.04 -69.64 -24.51
CA PRO A 4 49.19 -70.06 -25.61
C PRO A 4 47.84 -69.34 -25.62
N PHE A 5 47.49 -68.88 -26.81
CA PHE A 5 46.14 -68.52 -27.25
C PHE A 5 45.28 -69.78 -27.40
N SER A 6 43.97 -69.66 -27.19
CA SER A 6 42.99 -70.39 -27.99
C SER A 6 41.64 -69.68 -28.00
N ALA A 7 41.12 -69.50 -29.21
CA ALA A 7 39.83 -68.94 -29.56
C ALA A 7 38.67 -69.90 -29.25
N GLY A 8 37.45 -69.37 -29.16
CA GLY A 8 36.23 -70.17 -29.12
C GLY A 8 34.97 -69.31 -29.24
N ARG A 9 34.31 -69.40 -30.39
CA ARG A 9 33.10 -68.68 -30.79
C ARG A 9 31.83 -69.28 -30.18
N LEU A 10 30.81 -68.41 -30.05
CA LEU A 10 29.36 -68.60 -30.17
C LEU A 10 28.70 -69.93 -29.79
N ALA A 11 27.74 -69.86 -28.86
CA ALA A 11 26.46 -70.56 -28.98
C ALA A 11 25.37 -69.80 -28.19
N ALA A 12 24.40 -69.24 -28.91
CA ALA A 12 23.19 -68.67 -28.35
C ALA A 12 22.29 -69.80 -27.80
N SER A 13 21.70 -69.59 -26.62
CA SER A 13 20.71 -70.51 -26.04
C SER A 13 19.48 -69.74 -25.57
N LEU A 14 18.36 -70.18 -26.16
CA LEU A 14 17.00 -70.29 -25.66
C LEU A 14 16.32 -69.10 -24.94
N LEU A 15 15.34 -68.61 -25.69
CA LEU A 15 14.22 -67.76 -25.36
C LEU A 15 13.33 -68.38 -24.26
N GLY A 16 13.28 -67.74 -23.09
CA GLY A 16 12.25 -67.96 -22.07
C GLY A 16 11.36 -66.72 -21.98
N ALA A 17 10.13 -66.83 -22.48
CA ALA A 17 9.15 -65.75 -22.46
C ALA A 17 8.50 -65.62 -21.06
N MET A 18 8.82 -64.54 -20.34
CA MET A 18 8.03 -64.10 -19.19
C MET A 18 7.04 -63.01 -19.66
N LEU A 19 5.76 -63.34 -19.57
CA LEU A 19 4.63 -62.42 -19.76
C LEU A 19 4.58 -61.45 -18.57
N PHE A 20 5.08 -60.23 -18.77
CA PHE A 20 4.75 -59.11 -17.88
C PHE A 20 3.44 -58.49 -18.36
N ALA A 21 2.42 -58.59 -17.50
CA ALA A 21 1.16 -57.87 -17.67
C ALA A 21 1.43 -56.36 -17.63
N SER A 22 1.34 -55.73 -18.80
CA SER A 22 1.37 -54.28 -18.95
C SER A 22 0.04 -53.72 -18.44
N CYS A 23 0.04 -53.14 -17.25
CA CYS A 23 -0.97 -52.16 -16.88
C CYS A 23 -0.69 -50.90 -17.70
N SER A 24 -1.48 -50.66 -18.74
CA SER A 24 -1.54 -49.35 -19.38
C SER A 24 -2.03 -48.34 -18.34
N LYS A 25 -1.10 -47.57 -17.77
CA LYS A 25 -1.46 -46.31 -17.13
C LYS A 25 -2.12 -45.46 -18.22
N SER A 26 -3.42 -45.22 -18.08
CA SER A 26 -4.07 -44.14 -18.81
C SER A 26 -3.38 -42.86 -18.37
N GLU A 27 -2.61 -42.24 -19.26
CA GLU A 27 -2.17 -40.87 -19.04
C GLU A 27 -3.43 -40.03 -18.93
N LEU A 28 -3.64 -39.43 -17.76
CA LEU A 28 -4.62 -38.38 -17.59
C LEU A 28 -4.18 -37.26 -18.53
N THR A 29 -4.90 -37.06 -19.64
CA THR A 29 -4.76 -35.83 -20.43
C THR A 29 -4.92 -34.67 -19.46
N PRO A 30 -3.96 -33.72 -19.37
CA PRO A 30 -4.14 -32.52 -18.57
C PRO A 30 -5.46 -31.89 -19.01
N GLY A 31 -6.44 -31.84 -18.10
CA GLY A 31 -7.64 -31.06 -18.37
C GLY A 31 -7.18 -29.66 -18.72
N THR A 32 -7.67 -29.11 -19.83
CA THR A 32 -7.49 -27.69 -20.17
C THR A 32 -7.77 -26.91 -18.89
N PRO A 33 -6.84 -26.09 -18.36
CA PRO A 33 -7.12 -25.27 -17.20
C PRO A 33 -8.41 -24.51 -17.49
N ALA A 34 -9.42 -24.69 -16.65
CA ALA A 34 -10.57 -23.80 -16.68
C ALA A 34 -9.98 -22.40 -16.52
N ALA A 35 -10.22 -21.52 -17.50
CA ALA A 35 -9.85 -20.13 -17.36
C ALA A 35 -10.44 -19.65 -16.04
N VAL A 36 -9.57 -19.29 -15.09
CA VAL A 36 -9.99 -18.58 -13.90
C VAL A 36 -10.46 -17.23 -14.43
N VAL A 37 -11.77 -17.10 -14.63
CA VAL A 37 -12.39 -15.81 -14.89
C VAL A 37 -12.33 -15.06 -13.57
N THR A 38 -11.25 -14.33 -13.36
CA THR A 38 -11.20 -13.28 -12.35
C THR A 38 -12.23 -12.24 -12.76
N LYS A 39 -13.34 -12.16 -12.02
CA LYS A 39 -14.28 -11.04 -12.19
C LYS A 39 -13.54 -9.77 -11.76
N THR A 40 -13.42 -8.81 -12.66
CA THR A 40 -12.97 -7.43 -12.38
C THR A 40 -13.92 -6.77 -11.38
N ASN A 41 -13.51 -5.69 -10.70
CA ASN A 41 -14.41 -4.89 -9.85
C ASN A 41 -15.62 -4.43 -10.69
N VAL A 42 -16.76 -5.11 -10.53
CA VAL A 42 -17.98 -4.83 -11.29
C VAL A 42 -18.80 -3.84 -10.48
N SER A 43 -19.28 -2.75 -11.10
CA SER A 43 -20.30 -1.90 -10.48
C SER A 43 -21.48 -2.78 -10.07
N ALA A 44 -21.93 -2.65 -8.83
CA ALA A 44 -23.06 -3.41 -8.35
C ALA A 44 -24.29 -3.13 -9.23
N PRO A 45 -25.12 -4.15 -9.54
CA PRO A 45 -26.28 -3.96 -10.41
C PRO A 45 -27.15 -2.78 -9.98
N GLY A 46 -27.44 -1.87 -10.92
CA GLY A 46 -28.24 -0.67 -10.66
C GLY A 46 -27.44 0.55 -10.19
N PHE A 47 -26.14 0.42 -9.92
CA PHE A 47 -25.26 1.55 -9.59
C PHE A 47 -24.45 2.02 -10.82
N PRO A 48 -24.14 3.33 -10.92
CA PRO A 48 -24.33 4.39 -9.94
C PRO A 48 -25.80 4.83 -9.75
N GLU A 49 -26.16 5.23 -8.52
CA GLU A 49 -27.43 5.89 -8.20
C GLU A 49 -27.20 7.41 -8.17
N GLY A 50 -27.62 8.10 -9.22
CA GLY A 50 -27.55 9.56 -9.34
C GLY A 50 -28.82 10.30 -8.88
N PHE A 51 -29.82 9.61 -8.32
CA PHE A 51 -31.07 10.18 -7.82
C PHE A 51 -31.93 10.95 -8.84
N ASP A 52 -31.56 10.96 -10.12
CA ASP A 52 -32.22 11.68 -11.21
C ASP A 52 -33.61 11.17 -11.62
N THR A 53 -34.12 10.14 -10.94
CA THR A 53 -35.42 9.53 -11.22
C THR A 53 -36.34 9.58 -10.00
N GLY A 54 -37.63 9.37 -10.22
CA GLY A 54 -38.62 9.41 -9.15
C GLY A 54 -38.93 10.81 -8.64
N THR A 55 -39.83 10.89 -7.66
CA THR A 55 -40.26 12.17 -7.08
C THR A 55 -40.65 11.96 -5.62
N LYS A 56 -40.04 12.74 -4.73
CA LYS A 56 -40.42 12.83 -3.32
C LYS A 56 -40.14 14.24 -2.83
N THR A 57 -41.17 15.07 -2.72
CA THR A 57 -41.03 16.50 -2.46
C THR A 57 -41.19 16.91 -0.99
N ALA A 58 -41.57 15.97 -0.12
CA ALA A 58 -41.79 16.19 1.30
C ALA A 58 -40.74 15.49 2.16
N TYR A 59 -40.38 16.08 3.32
CA TYR A 59 -39.43 15.51 4.27
C TYR A 59 -39.97 14.31 5.07
N ALA A 60 -41.30 14.14 5.16
CA ALA A 60 -41.90 13.01 5.86
C ALA A 60 -41.38 11.68 5.32
N THR A 61 -41.14 10.71 6.20
CA THR A 61 -40.58 9.41 5.80
C THR A 61 -41.42 8.74 4.71
N GLY A 62 -40.77 8.25 3.67
CA GLY A 62 -41.44 7.53 2.60
C GLY A 62 -40.46 6.90 1.63
N SER A 63 -40.91 5.82 0.98
CA SER A 63 -40.13 5.13 -0.04
C SER A 63 -40.32 5.77 -1.42
N VAL A 64 -39.25 5.80 -2.21
CA VAL A 64 -39.23 6.25 -3.61
C VAL A 64 -38.48 5.20 -4.44
N THR A 65 -38.97 4.93 -5.65
CA THR A 65 -38.26 4.07 -6.60
C THR A 65 -37.37 4.93 -7.47
N LEU A 66 -36.09 4.59 -7.51
CA LEU A 66 -35.00 5.29 -8.19
C LEU A 66 -34.31 4.36 -9.21
N GLY A 67 -33.19 4.80 -9.79
CA GLY A 67 -32.49 4.07 -10.85
C GLY A 67 -31.90 2.73 -10.38
N SER A 68 -31.36 2.70 -9.16
CA SER A 68 -30.79 1.50 -8.54
C SER A 68 -31.82 0.59 -7.87
N GLY A 69 -33.00 1.13 -7.52
CA GLY A 69 -34.05 0.39 -6.81
C GLY A 69 -34.87 1.27 -5.87
N SER A 70 -35.58 0.66 -4.93
CA SER A 70 -36.38 1.41 -3.94
C SER A 70 -35.54 1.87 -2.75
N TRP A 71 -35.70 3.13 -2.36
CA TRP A 71 -35.04 3.75 -1.22
C TRP A 71 -36.06 4.36 -0.26
N THR A 72 -35.86 4.19 1.04
CA THR A 72 -36.60 4.91 2.07
C THR A 72 -35.85 6.18 2.44
N LEU A 73 -36.50 7.33 2.24
CA LEU A 73 -35.97 8.65 2.61
C LEU A 73 -36.72 9.17 3.84
N SER A 74 -35.99 9.41 4.92
CA SER A 74 -36.52 9.88 6.21
C SER A 74 -35.95 11.23 6.57
N ASP A 75 -36.79 12.20 6.91
CA ASP A 75 -36.39 13.62 7.06
C ASP A 75 -35.56 14.12 5.87
N ALA A 76 -35.94 13.62 4.70
CA ALA A 76 -35.22 13.78 3.44
C ALA A 76 -36.19 13.82 2.26
N LEU A 77 -35.80 14.52 1.19
CA LEU A 77 -36.56 14.66 -0.06
C LEU A 77 -35.61 14.66 -1.27
N LEU A 78 -36.15 14.54 -2.48
CA LEU A 78 -35.42 14.79 -3.73
C LEU A 78 -35.54 16.28 -4.10
N GLY A 79 -34.41 16.98 -4.07
CA GLY A 79 -34.31 18.43 -4.21
C GLY A 79 -33.87 18.85 -5.61
N THR A 80 -34.62 19.78 -6.21
CA THR A 80 -34.40 20.28 -7.59
C THR A 80 -34.01 21.76 -7.65
N THR A 81 -33.90 22.43 -6.50
CA THR A 81 -33.67 23.88 -6.45
C THR A 81 -32.23 24.23 -6.82
N THR A 82 -31.95 25.49 -7.17
CA THR A 82 -30.59 25.96 -7.46
C THR A 82 -29.64 25.89 -6.26
N ALA A 83 -30.18 25.83 -5.03
CA ALA A 83 -29.38 25.68 -3.81
C ALA A 83 -29.04 24.21 -3.50
N ASP A 84 -29.69 23.25 -4.17
CA ASP A 84 -29.31 21.84 -4.08
C ASP A 84 -28.03 21.62 -4.87
N ALA A 85 -26.96 21.23 -4.16
CA ALA A 85 -25.77 20.69 -4.79
C ALA A 85 -26.11 19.34 -5.41
N LYS A 86 -25.94 19.23 -6.73
CA LYS A 86 -26.35 18.07 -7.52
C LYS A 86 -25.59 18.00 -8.84
N ILE A 87 -25.46 16.80 -9.38
CA ILE A 87 -25.12 16.53 -10.77
C ILE A 87 -26.37 15.95 -11.43
N GLY A 88 -26.83 16.56 -12.52
CA GLY A 88 -28.11 16.19 -13.12
C GLY A 88 -29.28 17.03 -12.61
N ALA A 89 -30.46 16.42 -12.55
CA ALA A 89 -31.74 17.07 -12.31
C ALA A 89 -32.06 17.25 -10.81
N GLN A 90 -31.65 16.32 -9.95
CA GLN A 90 -31.97 16.37 -8.52
C GLN A 90 -30.97 15.58 -7.65
N SER A 91 -30.86 15.93 -6.37
CA SER A 91 -30.11 15.17 -5.37
C SER A 91 -30.94 14.94 -4.11
N VAL A 92 -30.52 14.04 -3.22
CA VAL A 92 -31.22 13.85 -1.94
C VAL A 92 -30.82 14.97 -0.99
N ARG A 93 -31.81 15.72 -0.49
CA ARG A 93 -31.62 16.74 0.55
C ARG A 93 -32.13 16.24 1.90
N VAL A 94 -31.25 16.19 2.89
CA VAL A 94 -31.49 15.67 4.23
C VAL A 94 -31.34 16.77 5.28
N ARG A 95 -32.14 16.74 6.35
CA ARG A 95 -32.02 17.64 7.52
C ARG A 95 -32.08 16.88 8.84
N ASN A 96 -31.89 17.57 9.96
CA ASN A 96 -31.98 16.99 11.31
C ASN A 96 -31.06 15.76 11.42
N SER A 97 -31.60 14.62 11.84
CA SER A 97 -30.94 13.31 11.84
C SER A 97 -31.55 12.37 10.77
N GLY A 98 -31.90 12.92 9.61
CA GLY A 98 -32.50 12.18 8.51
C GLY A 98 -31.54 11.19 7.85
N SER A 99 -32.10 10.34 6.99
CA SER A 99 -31.38 9.25 6.34
C SER A 99 -31.97 8.88 4.98
N LEU A 100 -31.14 8.18 4.19
CA LEU A 100 -31.52 7.48 2.98
C LEU A 100 -31.04 6.04 3.10
N GLY A 101 -31.95 5.08 2.93
CA GLY A 101 -31.66 3.66 3.07
C GLY A 101 -32.22 2.84 1.93
N MET A 102 -31.43 1.89 1.45
CA MET A 102 -31.87 0.93 0.44
C MET A 102 -32.99 0.03 1.01
N ASN A 103 -33.97 -0.31 0.17
CA ASN A 103 -35.01 -1.32 0.46
C ASN A 103 -34.74 -2.65 -0.27
N PHE A 104 -33.56 -2.79 -0.84
CA PHE A 104 -33.10 -3.98 -1.57
C PHE A 104 -31.69 -4.34 -1.13
N ASP A 105 -31.29 -5.56 -1.46
CA ASP A 105 -30.00 -6.12 -1.11
C ASP A 105 -29.09 -6.19 -2.34
N LEU A 106 -27.82 -5.85 -2.14
CA LEU A 106 -26.74 -6.20 -3.04
C LEU A 106 -26.45 -7.69 -2.83
N SER A 107 -26.62 -8.52 -3.87
CA SER A 107 -26.40 -9.97 -3.77
C SER A 107 -24.92 -10.34 -3.80
N ASP A 108 -24.11 -9.51 -4.45
CA ASP A 108 -22.71 -9.78 -4.79
C ASP A 108 -21.75 -9.04 -3.87
N GLY A 109 -22.18 -8.69 -2.65
CA GLY A 109 -21.41 -7.92 -1.68
C GLY A 109 -21.27 -6.43 -2.01
N ALA A 110 -20.51 -5.73 -1.19
CA ALA A 110 -20.09 -4.34 -1.40
C ALA A 110 -18.62 -4.19 -1.00
N GLY A 111 -17.80 -3.76 -1.96
CA GLY A 111 -16.37 -3.50 -1.83
C GLY A 111 -16.15 -2.04 -1.47
N VAL A 112 -16.02 -1.18 -2.48
CA VAL A 112 -15.91 0.27 -2.30
C VAL A 112 -17.27 0.93 -2.51
N VAL A 113 -17.62 1.89 -1.65
CA VAL A 113 -18.79 2.75 -1.80
C VAL A 113 -18.34 4.20 -1.82
N THR A 114 -18.73 4.93 -2.85
CA THR A 114 -18.53 6.39 -2.89
C THR A 114 -19.85 7.12 -2.78
N VAL A 115 -19.83 8.32 -2.18
CA VAL A 115 -21.01 9.18 -2.04
C VAL A 115 -20.57 10.62 -2.29
N ASP A 116 -21.22 11.29 -3.25
CA ASP A 116 -21.05 12.74 -3.41
C ASP A 116 -21.89 13.46 -2.35
N HIS A 117 -21.32 14.48 -1.73
CA HIS A 117 -21.99 15.25 -0.68
C HIS A 117 -21.59 16.73 -0.65
N ALA A 118 -22.50 17.58 -0.19
CA ALA A 118 -22.24 18.99 0.11
C ALA A 118 -23.26 19.55 1.09
N ARG A 119 -22.99 20.71 1.68
CA ARG A 119 -24.04 21.48 2.37
C ARG A 119 -25.03 22.06 1.35
N TYR A 120 -26.28 22.23 1.75
CA TYR A 120 -27.30 22.88 0.94
C TYR A 120 -27.10 24.41 0.92
N GLY A 121 -26.91 25.00 -0.26
CA GLY A 121 -26.75 26.44 -0.44
C GLY A 121 -25.77 27.08 0.55
N THR A 122 -26.29 27.95 1.41
CA THR A 122 -25.52 28.67 2.43
C THR A 122 -25.72 28.12 3.85
N ASP A 123 -26.34 26.95 4.01
CA ASP A 123 -26.45 26.30 5.33
C ASP A 123 -25.05 26.02 5.90
N ALA A 124 -24.95 25.82 7.21
CA ALA A 124 -23.71 25.39 7.84
C ALA A 124 -23.32 23.97 7.40
N ASN A 125 -22.03 23.65 7.48
CA ASN A 125 -21.55 22.30 7.23
C ASN A 125 -22.20 21.31 8.20
N GLY A 126 -22.48 20.10 7.73
CA GLY A 126 -23.08 19.03 8.53
C GLY A 126 -22.24 17.76 8.51
N THR A 127 -22.49 16.88 9.46
CA THR A 127 -21.77 15.61 9.65
C THR A 127 -22.69 14.43 9.38
N TRP A 128 -22.19 13.45 8.65
CA TRP A 128 -22.91 12.25 8.23
C TRP A 128 -22.02 11.00 8.27
N GLU A 129 -22.63 9.82 8.19
CA GLU A 129 -21.97 8.52 8.27
C GLU A 129 -22.55 7.52 7.25
N LEU A 130 -21.71 6.62 6.75
CA LEU A 130 -22.13 5.44 5.99
C LEU A 130 -22.34 4.26 6.94
N TRP A 131 -23.39 3.48 6.69
CA TRP A 131 -23.77 2.31 7.47
C TRP A 131 -24.09 1.14 6.54
N ALA A 132 -23.64 -0.07 6.89
CA ALA A 132 -23.87 -1.29 6.14
C ALA A 132 -24.52 -2.37 7.02
N SER A 133 -25.38 -3.17 6.40
CA SER A 133 -26.08 -4.31 7.01
C SER A 133 -25.72 -5.58 6.23
N ASN A 134 -25.40 -6.66 6.93
CA ASN A 134 -25.19 -8.00 6.36
C ASN A 134 -26.36 -8.96 6.63
N ASN A 135 -27.48 -8.46 7.16
CA ASN A 135 -28.67 -9.25 7.51
C ASN A 135 -29.95 -8.59 6.97
N SER A 136 -29.90 -8.12 5.72
CA SER A 136 -31.06 -7.57 4.99
C SER A 136 -31.82 -6.47 5.75
N GLY A 137 -31.10 -5.60 6.44
CA GLY A 137 -31.62 -4.43 7.14
C GLY A 137 -32.06 -4.67 8.60
N GLY A 138 -31.82 -5.86 9.15
CA GLY A 138 -32.12 -6.16 10.56
C GLY A 138 -31.26 -5.38 11.54
N SER A 139 -29.98 -5.21 11.24
CA SER A 139 -29.04 -4.37 12.01
C SER A 139 -27.97 -3.77 11.10
N TYR A 140 -27.52 -2.57 11.43
CA TYR A 140 -26.49 -1.86 10.67
C TYR A 140 -25.27 -1.57 11.54
N ALA A 141 -24.10 -1.66 10.94
CA ALA A 141 -22.83 -1.22 11.50
C ALA A 141 -22.30 -0.01 10.72
N LYS A 142 -21.62 0.90 11.40
CA LYS A 142 -20.97 2.06 10.78
C LYS A 142 -19.76 1.61 9.95
N VAL A 143 -19.59 2.24 8.78
CA VAL A 143 -18.44 2.04 7.90
C VAL A 143 -17.62 3.33 7.85
N GLY A 144 -16.33 3.22 8.13
CA GLY A 144 -15.41 4.36 8.12
C GLY A 144 -15.69 5.42 9.20
N SER A 145 -15.05 6.58 9.04
CA SER A 145 -15.19 7.74 9.93
C SER A 145 -16.38 8.61 9.53
N PRO A 146 -16.95 9.43 10.45
CA PRO A 146 -17.92 10.45 10.06
C PRO A 146 -17.30 11.45 9.09
N VAL A 147 -18.10 11.94 8.15
CA VAL A 147 -17.70 12.92 7.14
C VAL A 147 -18.40 14.24 7.40
N THR A 148 -17.64 15.34 7.33
CA THR A 148 -18.19 16.70 7.42
C THR A 148 -18.23 17.33 6.04
N THR A 149 -19.35 17.96 5.68
CA THR A 149 -19.56 18.50 4.33
C THR A 149 -18.75 19.77 4.05
N GLY A 150 -18.41 19.99 2.77
CA GLY A 150 -17.95 21.27 2.24
C GLY A 150 -19.06 22.08 1.56
N SER A 151 -18.69 23.18 0.89
CA SER A 151 -19.61 24.09 0.19
C SER A 151 -19.97 23.67 -1.24
N THR A 152 -19.23 22.73 -1.82
CA THR A 152 -19.45 22.16 -3.17
C THR A 152 -19.52 20.65 -3.05
N LEU A 153 -20.02 19.95 -4.09
CA LEU A 153 -19.97 18.49 -4.12
C LEU A 153 -18.53 18.02 -3.98
N GLN A 154 -18.33 17.11 -3.04
CA GLN A 154 -17.11 16.39 -2.77
C GLN A 154 -17.46 14.91 -2.63
N THR A 155 -16.57 14.03 -3.06
CA THR A 155 -16.78 12.59 -2.99
C THR A 155 -16.10 12.03 -1.75
N ALA A 156 -16.87 11.35 -0.89
CA ALA A 156 -16.34 10.52 0.17
C ALA A 156 -16.27 9.05 -0.29
N SER A 157 -15.20 8.35 0.04
CA SER A 157 -14.99 6.93 -0.33
C SER A 157 -14.88 6.07 0.93
N PHE A 158 -15.51 4.90 0.90
CA PHE A 158 -15.58 3.97 2.02
C PHE A 158 -15.27 2.54 1.55
N ASN A 159 -14.32 1.89 2.22
CA ASN A 159 -14.06 0.46 2.06
C ASN A 159 -15.04 -0.32 2.94
N VAL A 160 -16.07 -0.93 2.32
CA VAL A 160 -17.09 -1.76 2.98
C VAL A 160 -16.62 -3.22 3.09
N ASN A 161 -16.13 -3.80 1.99
CA ASN A 161 -15.59 -5.17 1.90
C ASN A 161 -16.44 -6.25 2.61
N LEU A 162 -17.75 -6.18 2.43
CA LEU A 162 -18.69 -7.19 2.95
C LEU A 162 -19.13 -8.09 1.80
N ALA A 163 -18.88 -9.39 1.94
CA ALA A 163 -19.34 -10.38 0.97
C ALA A 163 -20.78 -10.82 1.27
N GLY A 164 -21.44 -11.40 0.26
CA GLY A 164 -22.82 -11.85 0.36
C GLY A 164 -23.81 -10.68 0.38
N THR A 165 -24.94 -10.84 1.07
CA THR A 165 -25.99 -9.83 1.08
C THR A 165 -25.60 -8.58 1.85
N VAL A 166 -25.53 -7.43 1.17
CA VAL A 166 -25.24 -6.12 1.78
C VAL A 166 -26.34 -5.11 1.50
N ARG A 167 -26.69 -4.31 2.51
CA ARG A 167 -27.61 -3.18 2.40
C ARG A 167 -27.02 -1.92 3.01
N LEU A 168 -27.11 -0.80 2.31
CA LEU A 168 -26.49 0.47 2.73
C LEU A 168 -27.51 1.47 3.27
N GLN A 169 -27.01 2.35 4.15
CA GLN A 169 -27.68 3.54 4.65
C GLN A 169 -26.68 4.70 4.76
N VAL A 170 -27.11 5.89 4.35
CA VAL A 170 -26.41 7.14 4.64
C VAL A 170 -27.22 7.90 5.69
N ARG A 171 -26.56 8.31 6.77
CA ARG A 171 -27.22 8.93 7.93
C ARG A 171 -26.58 10.27 8.24
N LYS A 172 -27.39 11.32 8.33
CA LYS A 172 -26.95 12.57 8.95
C LYS A 172 -26.99 12.41 10.47
N VAL A 173 -25.92 12.81 11.17
CA VAL A 173 -25.73 12.47 12.60
C VAL A 173 -25.55 13.67 13.52
N ASP A 174 -25.35 14.87 12.99
CA ASP A 174 -25.11 16.06 13.81
C ASP A 174 -26.38 16.64 14.50
N GLY A 175 -27.58 16.17 14.13
CA GLY A 175 -28.86 16.62 14.72
C GLY A 175 -29.31 18.05 14.39
N THR A 176 -28.54 18.81 13.62
CA THR A 176 -28.83 20.20 13.26
C THR A 176 -29.89 20.34 12.17
N THR A 177 -30.55 21.49 12.11
CA THR A 177 -31.50 21.82 11.05
C THR A 177 -30.85 22.14 9.70
N SER A 178 -29.53 22.35 9.67
CA SER A 178 -28.76 22.53 8.44
C SER A 178 -28.91 21.31 7.54
N ARG A 179 -28.94 21.54 6.23
CA ARG A 179 -29.20 20.50 5.24
C ARG A 179 -27.93 20.03 4.53
N ILE A 180 -27.91 18.75 4.22
CA ILE A 180 -26.88 18.09 3.42
C ILE A 180 -27.53 17.58 2.13
N ASN A 181 -26.87 17.81 1.00
CA ASN A 181 -27.16 17.15 -0.25
C ASN A 181 -26.28 15.90 -0.40
N PHE A 182 -26.87 14.80 -0.86
CA PHE A 182 -26.20 13.57 -1.26
C PHE A 182 -26.54 13.23 -2.69
N ASP A 183 -25.54 12.85 -3.47
CA ASP A 183 -25.67 12.52 -4.88
C ASP A 183 -24.73 11.36 -5.26
N ASN A 184 -24.89 10.83 -6.48
CA ASN A 184 -24.02 9.84 -7.13
C ASN A 184 -23.41 8.80 -6.17
N ILE A 185 -24.25 7.92 -5.63
CA ILE A 185 -23.73 6.78 -4.88
C ILE A 185 -23.21 5.75 -5.88
N THR A 186 -21.98 5.29 -5.69
CA THR A 186 -21.45 4.14 -6.44
C THR A 186 -21.16 2.99 -5.49
N VAL A 187 -21.25 1.76 -5.99
CA VAL A 187 -20.91 0.57 -5.22
C VAL A 187 -20.19 -0.40 -6.13
N GLU A 188 -19.01 -0.87 -5.71
CA GLU A 188 -18.33 -2.00 -6.35
C GLU A 188 -18.78 -3.30 -5.68
N SER A 189 -19.07 -4.35 -6.44
CA SER A 189 -19.36 -5.69 -5.89
C SER A 189 -18.12 -6.29 -5.20
N TYR A 190 -18.34 -7.17 -4.22
CA TYR A 190 -17.29 -7.85 -3.46
C TYR A 190 -17.65 -9.32 -3.18
N ASP A 191 -16.96 -10.25 -3.86
CA ASP A 191 -17.28 -11.69 -3.87
C ASP A 191 -16.54 -12.51 -2.80
N GLY A 192 -15.76 -11.87 -1.93
CA GLY A 192 -15.02 -12.55 -0.86
C GLY A 192 -13.78 -13.32 -1.32
N GLY A 193 -13.17 -12.90 -2.45
CA GLY A 193 -11.85 -13.39 -2.87
C GLY A 193 -10.81 -13.38 -1.74
N THR A 194 -9.95 -14.40 -1.71
CA THR A 194 -8.96 -14.69 -0.65
C THR A 194 -7.78 -13.70 -0.56
N THR A 195 -8.03 -12.41 -0.72
CA THR A 195 -7.16 -11.41 -0.10
C THR A 195 -7.35 -11.51 1.41
N PRO A 196 -6.29 -11.77 2.19
CA PRO A 196 -6.38 -11.79 3.64
C PRO A 196 -7.12 -10.54 4.13
N PRO A 197 -8.05 -10.66 5.11
CA PRO A 197 -8.65 -9.48 5.72
C PRO A 197 -7.52 -8.56 6.22
N PRO A 198 -7.56 -7.23 5.99
CA PRO A 198 -6.68 -6.34 6.71
C PRO A 198 -7.05 -6.50 8.19
N THR A 199 -6.17 -7.14 8.94
CA THR A 199 -6.25 -7.13 10.39
C THR A 199 -5.68 -5.79 10.81
N SER A 200 -6.60 -4.91 11.21
CA SER A 200 -6.39 -3.53 11.71
C SER A 200 -6.51 -2.42 10.66
N SER A 201 -6.90 -1.24 11.14
CA SER A 201 -7.11 0.00 10.39
C SER A 201 -6.10 0.20 9.27
N ALA A 202 -6.56 0.64 8.09
CA ALA A 202 -5.70 1.17 7.03
C ALA A 202 -4.59 2.05 7.61
N LYS A 203 -3.36 1.86 7.12
CA LYS A 203 -2.15 2.54 7.59
C LYS A 203 -1.73 3.59 6.59
N LYS A 204 -1.21 4.71 7.08
CA LYS A 204 -0.75 5.82 6.21
C LYS A 204 0.77 5.79 6.10
N PHE A 205 1.25 5.69 4.88
CA PHE A 205 2.66 5.73 4.51
C PHE A 205 2.98 7.07 3.86
N LEU A 206 4.02 7.75 4.34
CA LEU A 206 4.54 8.97 3.73
C LEU A 206 5.87 8.64 3.06
N PHE A 207 5.96 8.86 1.75
CA PHE A 207 7.19 8.73 0.96
C PHE A 207 7.84 10.10 0.82
N ASP A 208 9.13 10.20 1.13
CA ASP A 208 9.86 11.45 1.05
C ASP A 208 10.14 11.85 -0.41
N ALA A 209 10.07 13.16 -0.67
CA ALA A 209 10.58 13.83 -1.87
C ALA A 209 11.19 15.20 -1.50
N SER A 210 11.45 15.43 -0.21
CA SER A 210 11.87 16.71 0.33
C SER A 210 13.40 16.89 0.36
N HIS A 211 14.17 15.80 0.31
CA HIS A 211 15.62 15.80 0.40
C HIS A 211 16.32 15.41 -0.92
N ALA A 212 15.81 15.93 -2.04
CA ALA A 212 16.40 15.81 -3.37
C ALA A 212 16.44 14.37 -3.92
N GLU A 213 15.43 13.57 -3.60
CA GLU A 213 15.21 12.21 -4.12
C GLU A 213 15.09 12.20 -5.65
N MET A 214 14.65 13.32 -6.25
CA MET A 214 14.63 13.53 -7.70
C MET A 214 16.01 13.84 -8.33
N ALA A 215 17.10 13.83 -7.57
CA ALA A 215 18.42 14.18 -8.10
C ALA A 215 19.07 13.03 -8.86
N GLY A 216 19.65 13.35 -10.01
CA GLY A 216 20.47 12.42 -10.77
C GLY A 216 19.65 11.56 -11.74
N ASN A 217 19.78 10.24 -11.61
CA ASN A 217 19.40 9.29 -12.67
C ASN A 217 18.11 8.53 -12.38
N ALA A 218 17.48 8.75 -11.23
CA ALA A 218 16.21 8.19 -10.83
C ALA A 218 15.46 9.25 -10.01
N ASP A 219 14.14 9.07 -9.83
CA ASP A 219 13.34 10.03 -9.09
C ASP A 219 13.10 9.64 -7.63
N TRP A 220 13.34 8.38 -7.25
CA TRP A 220 13.18 7.79 -5.89
C TRP A 220 11.93 8.24 -5.12
N VAL A 221 10.81 8.42 -5.82
CA VAL A 221 9.56 8.97 -5.29
C VAL A 221 8.35 8.15 -5.74
N LEU A 222 7.24 8.34 -5.05
CA LEU A 222 6.01 7.60 -5.32
C LEU A 222 5.46 7.86 -6.74
N ASP A 223 5.51 9.12 -7.18
CA ASP A 223 4.95 9.56 -8.46
C ASP A 223 5.54 10.92 -8.88
N VAL A 224 5.81 11.07 -10.17
CA VAL A 224 6.30 12.30 -10.80
C VAL A 224 5.34 12.74 -11.88
N ASN A 225 4.83 13.96 -11.74
CA ASN A 225 3.94 14.60 -12.69
C ASN A 225 4.59 15.83 -13.28
N ALA A 226 5.02 15.73 -14.54
CA ALA A 226 5.68 16.82 -15.27
C ALA A 226 6.90 17.42 -14.51
N GLY A 227 7.70 16.55 -13.87
CA GLY A 227 8.89 16.95 -13.10
C GLY A 227 8.58 17.49 -11.69
N LEU A 228 7.35 17.29 -11.20
CA LEU A 228 6.94 17.65 -9.85
C LEU A 228 6.53 16.40 -9.06
N THR A 229 6.74 16.44 -7.75
CA THR A 229 6.31 15.40 -6.79
C THR A 229 5.06 15.88 -6.06
N PRO A 230 3.85 15.65 -6.58
CA PRO A 230 2.65 16.09 -5.89
C PRO A 230 2.44 15.28 -4.62
N ARG A 231 1.87 15.91 -3.58
CA ARG A 231 1.50 15.23 -2.34
C ARG A 231 0.64 13.98 -2.57
N TYR A 232 -0.33 14.10 -3.47
CA TYR A 232 -1.19 13.01 -3.89
C TYR A 232 -0.79 12.57 -5.29
N PRO A 233 -0.40 11.31 -5.49
CA PRO A 233 -0.12 10.77 -6.81
C PRO A 233 -1.29 10.94 -7.77
N THR A 234 -0.96 11.08 -9.05
CA THR A 234 -1.91 11.21 -10.15
C THR A 234 -1.59 10.16 -11.22
N PRO A 235 -2.56 9.31 -11.61
CA PRO A 235 -3.97 9.30 -11.19
C PRO A 235 -4.18 8.94 -9.71
N ALA A 236 -5.31 9.32 -9.13
CA ALA A 236 -5.53 9.18 -7.69
C ALA A 236 -5.43 7.72 -7.20
N ALA A 237 -4.83 7.50 -6.04
CA ALA A 237 -4.68 6.18 -5.40
C ALA A 237 -6.02 5.44 -5.22
N SER A 238 -7.13 6.17 -5.06
CA SER A 238 -8.47 5.59 -4.97
C SER A 238 -8.91 4.84 -6.24
N GLY A 239 -8.23 5.02 -7.37
CA GLY A 239 -8.45 4.27 -8.61
C GLY A 239 -7.64 2.96 -8.70
N ILE A 240 -6.82 2.64 -7.70
CA ILE A 240 -6.05 1.39 -7.66
C ILE A 240 -6.95 0.23 -7.23
N THR A 241 -7.01 -0.79 -8.07
CA THR A 241 -7.69 -2.07 -7.83
C THR A 241 -6.65 -3.20 -7.77
N SER A 242 -7.09 -4.41 -7.44
CA SER A 242 -6.25 -5.61 -7.51
C SER A 242 -5.62 -5.84 -8.89
N SER A 243 -6.28 -5.38 -9.96
CA SER A 243 -5.84 -5.53 -11.35
C SER A 243 -4.98 -4.37 -11.87
N THR A 244 -4.86 -3.29 -11.11
CA THR A 244 -4.10 -2.10 -11.53
C THR A 244 -2.63 -2.46 -11.72
N PRO A 245 -2.00 -2.14 -12.86
CA PRO A 245 -0.58 -2.38 -13.06
C PRO A 245 0.30 -1.69 -12.02
N GLU A 246 1.46 -2.26 -11.71
CA GLU A 246 2.46 -1.61 -10.84
C GLU A 246 2.97 -0.29 -11.43
N THR A 247 2.89 -0.13 -12.76
CA THR A 247 3.22 1.10 -13.51
C THR A 247 2.09 2.14 -13.50
N TYR A 248 1.23 2.15 -12.47
CA TYR A 248 0.11 3.10 -12.36
C TYR A 248 0.59 4.54 -12.13
N TRP A 249 1.72 4.66 -11.43
CA TRP A 249 2.49 5.87 -11.25
C TRP A 249 3.89 5.67 -11.81
N THR A 250 4.66 6.75 -11.88
CA THR A 250 6.06 6.69 -12.32
C THR A 250 6.95 7.49 -11.39
N GLY A 251 7.96 6.86 -10.81
CA GLY A 251 8.86 7.52 -9.85
C GLY A 251 9.95 6.61 -9.27
N ALA A 252 10.21 5.45 -9.88
CA ALA A 252 11.11 4.40 -9.44
C ALA A 252 10.64 3.60 -8.21
N VAL A 253 9.89 4.17 -7.27
CA VAL A 253 9.28 3.40 -6.15
C VAL A 253 7.75 3.29 -6.25
N SER A 254 7.19 3.55 -7.43
CA SER A 254 5.76 3.57 -7.68
C SER A 254 5.09 2.21 -7.45
N ALA A 255 5.72 1.12 -7.90
CA ALA A 255 5.22 -0.24 -7.72
C ALA A 255 5.03 -0.60 -6.25
N TRP A 256 5.94 -0.15 -5.38
CA TRP A 256 5.83 -0.32 -3.94
C TRP A 256 4.60 0.40 -3.39
N GLY A 257 4.40 1.65 -3.77
CA GLY A 257 3.22 2.42 -3.44
C GLY A 257 1.92 1.76 -3.89
N VAL A 258 1.85 1.33 -5.14
CA VAL A 258 0.70 0.62 -5.71
C VAL A 258 0.41 -0.66 -4.94
N ALA A 259 1.45 -1.42 -4.58
CA ALA A 259 1.32 -2.64 -3.79
C ALA A 259 0.78 -2.37 -2.37
N LEU A 260 1.21 -1.30 -1.70
CA LEU A 260 0.64 -0.88 -0.42
C LEU A 260 -0.84 -0.50 -0.55
N VAL A 261 -1.22 0.23 -1.60
CA VAL A 261 -2.62 0.58 -1.84
C VAL A 261 -3.49 -0.65 -2.12
N LYS A 262 -2.97 -1.62 -2.88
CA LYS A 262 -3.64 -2.93 -3.09
C LYS A 262 -3.84 -3.71 -1.79
N LEU A 263 -3.00 -3.50 -0.78
CA LEU A 263 -3.16 -4.06 0.56
C LEU A 263 -4.12 -3.25 1.45
N GLY A 264 -4.73 -2.18 0.93
CA GLY A 264 -5.69 -1.35 1.64
C GLY A 264 -5.04 -0.25 2.51
N HIS A 265 -3.81 0.15 2.18
CA HIS A 265 -3.12 1.25 2.85
C HIS A 265 -3.19 2.56 2.06
N GLU A 266 -2.96 3.66 2.76
CA GLU A 266 -2.90 4.99 2.16
C GLU A 266 -1.44 5.39 1.98
N VAL A 267 -1.15 6.05 0.86
CA VAL A 267 0.19 6.54 0.52
C VAL A 267 0.09 8.02 0.16
N GLU A 268 1.05 8.81 0.63
CA GLU A 268 1.24 10.21 0.24
C GLU A 268 2.73 10.45 -0.01
N THR A 269 3.04 11.46 -0.82
CA THR A 269 4.39 11.98 -0.99
C THR A 269 4.57 13.23 -0.12
N LEU A 270 5.72 13.42 0.50
CA LEU A 270 6.13 14.68 1.12
C LEU A 270 6.86 15.53 0.06
N PRO A 271 6.23 16.55 -0.54
CA PRO A 271 6.83 17.24 -1.69
C PRO A 271 8.07 18.04 -1.32
N SER A 272 8.96 18.23 -2.31
CA SER A 272 10.08 19.16 -2.21
C SER A 272 9.67 20.54 -1.66
N GLY A 273 10.44 21.04 -0.69
CA GLY A 273 10.18 22.29 0.02
C GLY A 273 9.16 22.18 1.17
N THR A 274 8.63 21.00 1.46
CA THR A 274 7.82 20.73 2.65
C THR A 274 8.73 20.25 3.79
N GLY A 275 8.63 20.86 4.97
CA GLY A 275 9.46 20.48 6.11
C GLY A 275 9.02 19.17 6.77
N ILE A 276 9.99 18.38 7.22
CA ILE A 276 9.75 17.18 8.05
C ILE A 276 9.52 17.62 9.50
N THR A 277 8.28 17.56 9.98
CA THR A 277 7.91 17.95 11.35
C THR A 277 7.30 16.79 12.13
N TYR A 278 7.34 16.87 13.46
CA TYR A 278 6.62 15.96 14.35
C TYR A 278 6.03 16.71 15.55
N GLY A 279 4.71 16.67 15.69
CA GLY A 279 3.96 17.40 16.71
C GLY A 279 3.60 18.84 16.32
N ASP A 280 3.76 19.22 15.06
CA ASP A 280 3.31 20.50 14.53
C ASP A 280 1.90 20.37 13.90
N PRO A 281 0.84 20.84 14.57
CA PRO A 281 -0.52 20.74 14.05
C PRO A 281 -0.79 21.65 12.83
N SER A 282 0.11 22.58 12.52
CA SER A 282 -0.01 23.46 11.35
C SER A 282 0.49 22.81 10.07
N ASN A 283 1.36 21.79 10.18
CA ASN A 283 1.81 21.01 9.04
C ASN A 283 0.82 19.87 8.76
N PRO A 284 0.07 19.92 7.63
CA PRO A 284 -0.90 18.87 7.29
C PRO A 284 -0.23 17.55 6.86
N GLN A 285 1.10 17.53 6.74
CA GLN A 285 1.92 16.35 6.52
C GLN A 285 2.88 16.07 7.69
N ASP A 286 2.58 16.61 8.89
CA ASP A 286 3.33 16.27 10.11
C ASP A 286 3.37 14.76 10.32
N LEU A 287 4.52 14.23 10.72
CA LEU A 287 4.75 12.79 10.88
C LEU A 287 3.80 12.15 11.91
N ALA A 288 3.20 12.91 12.83
CA ALA A 288 2.19 12.38 13.76
C ALA A 288 0.90 11.90 13.06
N ASN A 289 0.68 12.29 11.80
CA ASN A 289 -0.47 11.88 11.00
C ASN A 289 -0.24 10.60 10.18
N TYR A 290 0.97 10.01 10.25
CA TYR A 290 1.36 8.83 9.48
C TYR A 290 1.81 7.70 10.39
N ASP A 291 1.69 6.47 9.91
CA ASP A 291 2.19 5.29 10.62
C ASP A 291 3.63 4.98 10.23
N VAL A 292 3.99 5.20 8.96
CA VAL A 292 5.32 4.91 8.42
C VAL A 292 5.82 6.06 7.55
N PHE A 293 7.08 6.44 7.76
CA PHE A 293 7.83 7.36 6.91
C PHE A 293 8.88 6.57 6.13
N VAL A 294 8.89 6.72 4.81
CA VAL A 294 9.79 6.05 3.87
C VAL A 294 10.66 7.10 3.23
N VAL A 295 11.97 6.95 3.32
CA VAL A 295 12.93 7.86 2.69
C VAL A 295 13.88 7.03 1.86
N ASP A 296 13.93 7.32 0.56
CA ASP A 296 14.78 6.62 -0.38
C ASP A 296 15.90 7.51 -0.90
N GLU A 297 17.15 7.10 -0.65
CA GLU A 297 18.37 7.77 -1.11
C GLU A 297 18.32 9.31 -0.89
N PRO A 298 18.18 9.80 0.36
CA PRO A 298 18.20 11.25 0.58
C PRO A 298 19.54 11.81 0.09
N ASN A 299 19.47 12.94 -0.60
CA ASN A 299 20.58 13.59 -1.30
C ASN A 299 20.87 14.99 -0.73
N THR A 300 20.22 15.38 0.36
CA THR A 300 20.59 16.57 1.15
C THR A 300 20.56 16.24 2.63
N LEU A 301 21.36 16.94 3.43
CA LEU A 301 21.30 16.78 4.88
C LEU A 301 19.95 17.21 5.45
N PHE A 302 19.41 16.39 6.35
CA PHE A 302 18.36 16.80 7.27
C PHE A 302 18.86 17.90 8.20
N ASP A 303 18.05 18.94 8.41
CA ASP A 303 18.38 19.97 9.38
C ASP A 303 18.23 19.48 10.84
N ALA A 304 18.60 20.32 11.81
CA ALA A 304 18.55 19.94 13.22
C ALA A 304 17.12 19.64 13.72
N THR A 305 16.12 20.34 13.20
CA THR A 305 14.71 20.16 13.56
C THR A 305 14.10 18.92 12.91
N GLU A 306 14.43 18.65 11.65
CA GLU A 306 14.00 17.46 10.90
C GLU A 306 14.58 16.19 11.53
N LYS A 307 15.88 16.19 11.86
CA LYS A 307 16.52 15.09 12.61
C LYS A 307 15.80 14.82 13.92
N ALA A 308 15.45 15.87 14.66
CA ALA A 308 14.70 15.71 15.91
C ALA A 308 13.28 15.19 15.67
N ALA A 309 12.61 15.63 14.59
CA ALA A 309 11.28 15.17 14.21
C ALA A 309 11.27 13.67 13.88
N ILE A 310 12.17 13.22 13.00
CA ILE A 310 12.29 11.81 12.59
C ILE A 310 12.56 10.91 13.81
N VAL A 311 13.52 11.28 14.66
CA VAL A 311 13.88 10.46 15.83
C VAL A 311 12.75 10.44 16.87
N ASN A 312 12.02 11.54 17.08
CA ASN A 312 10.86 11.57 17.98
C ASN A 312 9.65 10.81 17.41
N PHE A 313 9.42 10.87 16.10
CA PHE A 313 8.40 10.08 15.43
C PHE A 313 8.60 8.59 15.69
N VAL A 314 9.82 8.07 15.46
CA VAL A 314 10.16 6.67 15.78
C VAL A 314 10.02 6.41 17.28
N LYS A 315 10.61 7.26 18.14
CA LYS A 315 10.52 7.10 19.61
C LYS A 315 9.08 6.89 20.10
N ASN A 316 8.13 7.61 19.50
CA ASN A 316 6.73 7.63 19.92
C ASN A 316 5.83 6.65 19.15
N GLY A 317 6.42 5.74 18.37
CA GLY A 317 5.70 4.60 17.82
C GLY A 317 5.60 4.55 16.30
N GLY A 318 6.14 5.54 15.60
CA GLY A 318 6.23 5.55 14.14
C GLY A 318 7.18 4.49 13.59
N GLY A 319 6.95 4.11 12.34
CA GLY A 319 7.83 3.27 11.55
C GLY A 319 8.72 4.10 10.62
N LEU A 320 10.03 3.87 10.60
CA LEU A 320 10.93 4.48 9.62
C LEU A 320 11.50 3.41 8.68
N PHE A 321 11.30 3.59 7.37
CA PHE A 321 11.97 2.81 6.35
C PHE A 321 13.07 3.68 5.74
N MET A 322 14.32 3.29 5.98
CA MET A 322 15.50 3.97 5.45
C MET A 322 16.00 3.19 4.24
N ILE A 323 16.09 3.84 3.10
CA ILE A 323 16.91 3.37 2.01
C ILE A 323 18.08 4.32 1.84
N SER A 324 19.27 3.73 1.86
CA SER A 324 20.53 4.41 1.55
C SER A 324 21.01 3.92 0.20
N ASP A 325 22.07 4.52 -0.32
CA ASP A 325 22.77 4.01 -1.49
C ASP A 325 24.28 3.81 -1.21
N HIS A 326 25.13 3.72 -2.22
CA HIS A 326 26.58 3.53 -2.12
C HIS A 326 27.37 4.81 -1.79
N ASN A 327 28.67 4.64 -1.53
CA ASN A 327 29.64 5.74 -1.62
C ASN A 327 29.69 6.28 -3.06
N VAL A 328 29.74 7.60 -3.24
CA VAL A 328 29.54 8.30 -4.54
C VAL A 328 28.07 8.28 -5.01
N SER A 329 27.12 8.35 -4.06
CA SER A 329 25.69 8.55 -4.33
C SER A 329 25.25 10.00 -4.23
N ASP A 330 26.16 10.95 -4.02
CA ASP A 330 25.88 12.39 -4.13
C ASP A 330 25.47 12.77 -5.57
N ARG A 331 24.16 12.81 -5.83
CA ARG A 331 23.58 13.09 -7.15
C ARG A 331 23.40 14.58 -7.41
N ASN A 332 23.29 15.39 -6.37
CA ASN A 332 23.09 16.84 -6.51
C ASN A 332 24.41 17.64 -6.39
N ASN A 333 25.52 16.97 -6.08
CA ASN A 333 26.86 17.52 -5.89
C ASN A 333 26.96 18.51 -4.71
N ASP A 334 26.23 18.25 -3.62
CA ASP A 334 26.30 19.05 -2.39
C ASP A 334 27.41 18.62 -1.43
N GLY A 335 28.08 17.50 -1.73
CA GLY A 335 29.18 16.92 -0.99
C GLY A 335 28.78 15.79 -0.04
N TYR A 336 27.52 15.36 -0.02
CA TYR A 336 27.02 14.33 0.89
C TYR A 336 26.40 13.14 0.16
N ASP A 337 27.06 11.99 0.28
CA ASP A 337 26.47 10.71 -0.12
C ASP A 337 25.33 10.30 0.84
N SER A 338 24.36 9.54 0.35
CA SER A 338 23.22 9.06 1.14
C SER A 338 23.62 8.31 2.44
N PRO A 339 24.64 7.41 2.45
CA PRO A 339 25.19 6.87 3.70
C PRO A 339 25.65 7.92 4.71
N ALA A 340 26.26 9.01 4.24
CA ALA A 340 26.76 10.09 5.09
C ALA A 340 25.60 10.88 5.71
N ILE A 341 24.53 11.13 4.95
CA ILE A 341 23.31 11.80 5.43
C ILE A 341 22.64 10.98 6.52
N TRP A 342 22.48 9.68 6.33
CA TRP A 342 21.94 8.81 7.36
C TRP A 342 22.84 8.75 8.59
N ASN A 343 24.16 8.67 8.43
CA ASN A 343 25.09 8.72 9.56
C ASN A 343 25.04 10.06 10.31
N ASP A 344 24.79 11.18 9.62
CA ASP A 344 24.59 12.48 10.26
C ASP A 344 23.33 12.48 11.13
N LEU A 345 22.20 11.93 10.65
CA LEU A 345 21.01 11.73 11.48
C LEU A 345 21.32 10.86 12.72
N MET A 346 22.09 9.79 12.55
CA MET A 346 22.45 8.88 13.64
C MET A 346 23.39 9.51 14.67
N ALA A 347 24.32 10.37 14.26
CA ALA A 347 25.34 10.96 15.13
C ALA A 347 24.96 12.35 15.68
N ASN A 348 24.27 13.17 14.88
CA ASN A 348 24.11 14.61 15.08
C ASN A 348 22.63 15.03 15.16
N ASN A 349 21.77 14.19 15.77
CA ASN A 349 20.43 14.59 16.22
C ASN A 349 20.45 15.00 17.70
N SER A 350 19.52 15.86 18.12
CA SER A 350 19.45 16.38 19.49
C SER A 350 18.70 15.47 20.48
N VAL A 351 18.20 14.32 20.04
CA VAL A 351 17.27 13.48 20.83
C VAL A 351 18.01 12.32 21.50
N GLN A 352 18.79 11.56 20.73
CA GLN A 352 19.51 10.38 21.21
C GLN A 352 20.66 10.06 20.26
N ALA A 353 21.87 9.92 20.79
CA ALA A 353 23.00 9.45 20.01
C ALA A 353 22.78 8.00 19.56
N ASN A 354 22.96 7.74 18.26
CA ASN A 354 22.83 6.43 17.60
C ASN A 354 21.55 5.68 18.01
N PRO A 355 20.35 6.27 17.77
CA PRO A 355 19.10 5.77 18.34
C PRO A 355 18.74 4.37 17.83
N PHE A 356 19.16 4.03 16.62
CA PHE A 356 18.85 2.75 15.96
C PHE A 356 19.99 1.72 16.05
N GLY A 357 21.15 2.07 16.59
CA GLY A 357 22.17 1.10 16.99
C GLY A 357 23.04 0.55 15.86
N TYR A 358 23.27 1.34 14.80
CA TYR A 358 24.13 1.00 13.67
C TYR A 358 24.62 2.25 12.93
N SER A 359 25.61 2.07 12.05
CA SER A 359 26.08 3.08 11.09
C SER A 359 26.16 2.45 9.70
N ILE A 360 26.03 3.26 8.66
CA ILE A 360 26.18 2.83 7.27
C ILE A 360 27.63 3.07 6.82
N ALA A 361 28.34 2.02 6.46
CA ALA A 361 29.69 2.12 5.91
C ALA A 361 29.62 2.65 4.48
N LEU A 362 30.48 3.61 4.15
CA LEU A 362 30.65 4.13 2.80
C LEU A 362 31.33 3.07 1.93
N THR A 363 30.54 2.14 1.41
CA THR A 363 30.99 1.08 0.49
C THR A 363 30.20 1.16 -0.81
N ASN A 364 30.69 0.47 -1.84
CA ASN A 364 29.99 0.28 -3.10
C ASN A 364 30.08 -1.21 -3.46
N ILE A 365 28.97 -1.93 -3.33
CA ILE A 365 28.90 -3.38 -3.49
C ILE A 365 27.82 -3.76 -4.49
N SER A 366 28.10 -4.77 -5.31
CA SER A 366 27.14 -5.36 -6.23
C SER A 366 27.17 -6.88 -6.05
N GLU A 367 26.07 -7.47 -5.59
CA GLU A 367 25.92 -8.92 -5.43
C GLU A 367 24.45 -9.32 -5.20
N THR A 368 24.10 -10.55 -5.56
CA THR A 368 22.88 -11.22 -5.07
C THR A 368 23.23 -12.07 -3.87
N SER A 369 22.80 -11.66 -2.68
CA SER A 369 23.03 -12.40 -1.45
C SER A 369 21.86 -13.32 -1.09
N SER A 370 22.18 -14.54 -0.67
CA SER A 370 21.26 -15.47 0.00
C SER A 370 21.65 -15.71 1.46
N ASN A 371 22.56 -14.90 2.01
CA ASN A 371 22.99 -14.98 3.39
C ASN A 371 21.98 -14.28 4.31
N VAL A 372 20.81 -14.91 4.41
CA VAL A 372 19.66 -14.44 5.20
C VAL A 372 19.72 -15.02 6.62
N LEU A 373 19.32 -14.22 7.61
CA LEU A 373 19.21 -14.66 9.01
C LEU A 373 18.33 -15.91 9.10
N ALA A 374 18.88 -16.98 9.69
CA ALA A 374 18.11 -18.17 9.99
C ALA A 374 17.14 -17.88 11.14
N SER A 375 15.89 -17.58 10.83
CA SER A 375 14.81 -17.37 11.80
C SER A 375 13.51 -17.96 11.25
N SER A 376 12.66 -18.50 12.11
CA SER A 376 11.30 -18.95 11.72
C SER A 376 10.20 -17.98 12.17
N THR A 377 10.58 -16.90 12.85
CA THR A 377 9.65 -15.98 13.53
C THR A 377 9.83 -14.53 13.14
N ASN A 378 10.89 -14.20 12.38
CA ASN A 378 11.09 -12.84 11.92
C ASN A 378 10.08 -12.53 10.80
N THR A 379 9.10 -11.67 11.09
CA THR A 379 8.01 -11.34 10.16
C THR A 379 8.42 -10.39 9.04
N ILE A 380 9.63 -9.80 9.07
CA ILE A 380 10.19 -9.13 7.89
C ILE A 380 10.62 -10.17 6.85
N LEU A 381 11.23 -11.28 7.30
CA LEU A 381 11.73 -12.34 6.43
C LEU A 381 10.67 -13.39 6.05
N HIS A 382 9.67 -13.59 6.92
CA HIS A 382 8.61 -14.60 6.79
C HIS A 382 7.21 -14.01 7.00
N GLY A 383 7.00 -12.79 6.50
CA GLY A 383 5.76 -12.06 6.68
C GLY A 383 4.64 -12.50 5.75
N SER A 384 3.51 -11.80 5.84
CA SER A 384 2.30 -12.07 5.05
C SER A 384 2.49 -12.01 3.53
N GLN A 385 3.55 -11.36 3.05
CA GLN A 385 3.87 -11.23 1.62
C GLN A 385 4.77 -12.37 1.11
N GLY A 386 5.12 -13.30 1.98
CA GLY A 386 5.90 -14.50 1.68
C GLY A 386 7.37 -14.38 2.10
N ASP A 387 8.10 -15.47 1.83
CA ASP A 387 9.48 -15.62 2.28
C ASP A 387 10.47 -14.77 1.47
N VAL A 388 11.35 -14.08 2.19
CA VAL A 388 12.53 -13.39 1.68
C VAL A 388 13.71 -14.36 1.72
N THR A 389 14.23 -14.73 0.55
CA THR A 389 15.33 -15.69 0.43
C THR A 389 16.61 -15.07 -0.12
N GLN A 390 16.51 -13.92 -0.79
CA GLN A 390 17.62 -13.23 -1.42
C GLN A 390 17.45 -11.71 -1.41
N LEU A 391 18.55 -10.98 -1.52
CA LEU A 391 18.59 -9.54 -1.75
C LEU A 391 19.73 -9.23 -2.72
N LYS A 392 19.45 -8.55 -3.83
CA LYS A 392 20.43 -8.16 -4.82
C LYS A 392 20.68 -6.66 -4.78
N PHE A 393 21.94 -6.29 -4.67
CA PHE A 393 22.42 -4.92 -4.79
C PHE A 393 23.10 -4.68 -6.15
N SER A 394 22.88 -3.49 -6.70
CA SER A 394 23.48 -2.95 -7.93
C SER A 394 24.18 -1.63 -7.63
N ASN A 395 25.12 -1.67 -6.69
CA ASN A 395 25.88 -0.58 -6.05
C ASN A 395 25.25 -0.10 -4.74
N GLY A 396 25.29 -0.93 -3.70
CA GLY A 396 24.87 -0.56 -2.35
C GLY A 396 26.03 -0.28 -1.39
N ALA A 397 25.69 0.30 -0.24
CA ALA A 397 26.52 0.35 0.95
C ALA A 397 26.37 -0.92 1.82
N THR A 398 27.02 -0.93 2.99
CA THR A 398 26.86 -1.97 4.01
C THR A 398 26.64 -1.34 5.39
N ILE A 399 26.14 -2.10 6.34
CA ILE A 399 25.84 -1.63 7.70
C ILE A 399 26.85 -2.26 8.68
N ASN A 400 27.32 -1.44 9.61
CA ASN A 400 28.02 -1.88 10.82
C ASN A 400 27.08 -1.72 12.03
N LYS A 401 26.68 -2.85 12.59
CA LYS A 401 25.86 -2.91 13.80
C LYS A 401 26.71 -2.57 15.03
N THR A 402 26.17 -1.73 15.90
CA THR A 402 26.78 -1.47 17.22
C THR A 402 26.61 -2.69 18.14
N SER A 403 27.70 -3.12 18.79
CA SER A 403 27.65 -4.24 19.73
C SER A 403 26.72 -3.93 20.91
N GLY A 404 25.92 -4.90 21.35
CA GLY A 404 24.93 -4.73 22.42
C GLY A 404 23.71 -3.87 22.06
N SER A 405 23.62 -3.32 20.85
CA SER A 405 22.42 -2.59 20.40
C SER A 405 21.26 -3.54 20.09
N GLN A 406 20.07 -2.96 20.10
CA GLN A 406 18.77 -3.54 19.76
C GLN A 406 18.55 -3.79 18.26
N ALA A 407 19.46 -3.32 17.39
CA ALA A 407 19.39 -3.63 15.97
C ALA A 407 19.45 -5.15 15.74
N GLN A 408 18.84 -5.62 14.66
CA GLN A 408 18.92 -7.00 14.21
C GLN A 408 19.33 -7.00 12.74
N ALA A 409 20.48 -7.59 12.45
CA ALA A 409 20.89 -7.84 11.08
C ALA A 409 20.01 -8.94 10.48
N LEU A 410 19.54 -8.72 9.25
CA LEU A 410 18.60 -9.60 8.55
C LEU A 410 19.25 -10.29 7.36
N ILE A 411 20.07 -9.57 6.60
CA ILE A 411 20.76 -10.08 5.42
C ILE A 411 22.18 -9.52 5.40
N TRP A 412 23.17 -10.37 5.14
CA TRP A 412 24.58 -10.00 5.00
C TRP A 412 25.04 -10.17 3.56
N ARG A 413 26.22 -9.68 3.23
CA ARG A 413 26.93 -10.11 2.01
C ARG A 413 27.14 -11.63 2.01
N ASN A 414 27.09 -12.26 0.84
CA ASN A 414 27.33 -13.71 0.68
C ASN A 414 28.72 -14.14 1.16
N THR A 415 29.70 -13.26 1.00
CA THR A 415 31.10 -13.51 1.37
C THR A 415 31.37 -13.35 2.86
N SER A 416 30.39 -12.90 3.65
CA SER A 416 30.57 -12.57 5.06
C SER A 416 29.98 -13.63 5.98
N THR A 417 30.66 -13.88 7.11
CA THR A 417 30.03 -14.59 8.23
C THR A 417 28.97 -13.69 8.86
N GLN A 418 27.82 -14.25 9.23
CA GLN A 418 26.78 -13.50 9.95
C GLN A 418 27.35 -12.95 11.26
N GLY A 419 27.33 -11.63 11.40
CA GLY A 419 28.00 -10.90 12.47
C GLY A 419 27.62 -9.42 12.48
N LEU A 420 28.52 -8.56 12.97
CA LEU A 420 28.25 -7.13 13.19
C LEU A 420 28.56 -6.22 11.98
N SER A 421 29.16 -6.74 10.91
CA SER A 421 29.61 -5.94 9.75
C SER A 421 29.15 -6.57 8.44
N ASN A 422 29.27 -5.83 7.34
CA ASN A 422 28.88 -6.28 6.00
C ASN A 422 27.41 -6.72 5.91
N ILE A 423 26.55 -6.05 6.67
CA ILE A 423 25.11 -6.26 6.66
C ILE A 423 24.52 -5.45 5.50
N MET A 424 23.58 -6.01 4.76
CA MET A 424 22.88 -5.36 3.64
C MET A 424 21.49 -4.84 4.05
N CYS A 425 20.84 -5.54 4.97
CA CYS A 425 19.53 -5.18 5.51
C CYS A 425 19.48 -5.44 7.02
N ALA A 426 18.93 -4.50 7.78
CA ALA A 426 18.75 -4.61 9.22
C ALA A 426 17.42 -4.00 9.67
N SER A 427 16.93 -4.44 10.82
CA SER A 427 15.86 -3.76 11.56
C SER A 427 16.36 -3.27 12.91
N SER A 428 15.58 -2.40 13.55
CA SER A 428 15.84 -1.92 14.90
C SER A 428 14.55 -1.41 15.55
N THR A 429 14.64 -1.06 16.83
CA THR A 429 13.56 -0.39 17.57
C THR A 429 14.13 0.79 18.35
N TYR A 430 13.31 1.81 18.56
CA TYR A 430 13.64 2.91 19.45
C TYR A 430 12.35 3.46 20.07
N GLY A 431 12.33 3.56 21.40
CA GLY A 431 11.08 3.78 22.12
C GLY A 431 10.05 2.69 21.79
N THR A 432 8.87 3.08 21.29
CA THR A 432 7.80 2.15 20.87
C THR A 432 7.70 1.98 19.35
N GLY A 433 8.62 2.59 18.59
CA GLY A 433 8.66 2.51 17.13
C GLY A 433 9.63 1.47 16.60
N ARG A 434 9.63 1.39 15.27
CA ARG A 434 10.29 0.33 14.49
C ARG A 434 11.06 0.98 13.34
N VAL A 435 12.22 0.43 13.00
CA VAL A 435 13.05 0.92 11.88
C VAL A 435 13.51 -0.25 11.03
N VAL A 436 13.51 -0.09 9.72
CA VAL A 436 14.17 -1.00 8.76
C VAL A 436 15.10 -0.17 7.90
N VAL A 437 16.28 -0.71 7.59
CA VAL A 437 17.24 -0.11 6.66
C VAL A 437 17.65 -1.13 5.60
N VAL A 438 17.63 -0.69 4.34
CA VAL A 438 18.22 -1.37 3.18
C VAL A 438 19.22 -0.39 2.56
N THR A 439 20.44 -0.83 2.26
CA THR A 439 21.51 0.11 1.84
C THR A 439 21.78 0.11 0.34
N ASP A 440 20.74 -0.04 -0.46
CA ASP A 440 20.73 0.14 -1.91
C ASP A 440 19.28 0.44 -2.33
N SER A 441 19.10 1.39 -3.25
CA SER A 441 17.81 1.78 -3.83
C SER A 441 17.36 0.86 -4.98
N SER A 442 18.30 0.18 -5.65
CA SER A 442 17.99 -0.73 -6.77
C SER A 442 17.00 -1.86 -6.45
N PRO A 443 16.91 -2.44 -5.23
CA PRO A 443 15.86 -3.39 -4.89
C PRO A 443 14.43 -2.82 -4.93
N ALA A 444 14.27 -1.51 -4.74
CA ALA A 444 12.98 -0.83 -4.75
C ALA A 444 12.60 -0.31 -6.16
N ASP A 445 13.59 -0.08 -7.02
CA ASP A 445 13.42 0.44 -8.38
C ASP A 445 12.47 -0.42 -9.22
N ASP A 446 11.40 0.16 -9.73
CA ASP A 446 10.41 -0.51 -10.57
C ASP A 446 10.63 -0.31 -12.08
N GLY A 447 11.71 0.39 -12.44
CA GLY A 447 12.04 0.71 -13.84
C GLY A 447 11.19 1.84 -14.42
N THR A 448 10.48 2.60 -13.59
CA THR A 448 9.74 3.80 -14.00
C THR A 448 10.44 5.08 -13.54
N GLY A 449 10.18 6.20 -14.21
CA GLY A 449 10.73 7.49 -13.83
C GLY A 449 10.59 8.52 -14.95
N SER A 450 11.07 9.72 -14.68
CA SER A 450 11.07 10.86 -15.59
C SER A 450 11.85 10.55 -16.88
N PRO A 451 11.45 11.13 -18.03
CA PRO A 451 12.19 10.97 -19.27
C PRO A 451 13.67 11.38 -19.13
N GLY A 452 14.59 10.48 -19.49
CA GLY A 452 16.03 10.69 -19.38
C GLY A 452 16.68 10.00 -18.17
N ASN A 453 15.89 9.53 -17.21
CA ASN A 453 16.36 8.72 -16.10
C ASN A 453 16.82 7.34 -16.58
N THR A 454 17.80 6.79 -15.87
CA THR A 454 18.33 5.44 -16.06
C THR A 454 17.89 4.57 -14.88
N VAL A 455 16.71 3.99 -15.02
CA VAL A 455 16.04 3.14 -14.03
C VAL A 455 15.97 1.69 -14.48
N TYR A 456 15.84 0.76 -13.53
CA TYR A 456 15.88 -0.68 -13.74
C TYR A 456 14.78 -1.39 -12.95
N PRO A 457 14.19 -2.49 -13.44
CA PRO A 457 13.06 -3.16 -12.79
C PRO A 457 13.48 -4.06 -11.60
N GLY A 458 14.30 -3.54 -10.68
CA GLY A 458 14.80 -4.27 -9.52
C GLY A 458 13.72 -4.84 -8.60
N TRP A 459 12.58 -4.14 -8.43
CA TRP A 459 11.39 -4.58 -7.70
C TRP A 459 10.94 -5.99 -8.09
N THR A 460 11.01 -6.29 -9.39
CA THR A 460 10.58 -7.57 -9.97
C THR A 460 11.75 -8.47 -10.38
N GLU A 461 12.98 -7.95 -10.40
CA GLU A 461 14.18 -8.68 -10.82
C GLU A 461 14.43 -9.90 -9.95
N VAL A 462 14.26 -9.74 -8.63
CA VAL A 462 14.35 -10.83 -7.66
C VAL A 462 13.03 -10.94 -6.93
N ALA A 463 12.42 -12.12 -6.96
CA ALA A 463 11.10 -12.36 -6.34
C ALA A 463 11.03 -12.03 -4.83
N SER A 464 12.17 -11.87 -4.16
CA SER A 464 12.26 -11.48 -2.74
C SER A 464 12.25 -9.97 -2.51
N HIS A 465 12.51 -9.13 -3.52
CA HIS A 465 12.62 -7.68 -3.34
C HIS A 465 11.29 -7.07 -2.92
N ALA A 466 10.22 -7.25 -3.71
CA ALA A 466 8.88 -6.81 -3.35
C ALA A 466 8.43 -7.36 -1.98
N LYS A 467 8.72 -8.63 -1.70
CA LYS A 467 8.38 -9.27 -0.42
C LYS A 467 9.08 -8.63 0.77
N LEU A 468 10.37 -8.35 0.64
CA LEU A 468 11.15 -7.69 1.69
C LEU A 468 10.59 -6.30 2.00
N HIS A 469 10.36 -5.47 0.97
CA HIS A 469 9.84 -4.12 1.16
C HIS A 469 8.44 -4.12 1.76
N LEU A 470 7.54 -4.98 1.27
CA LEU A 470 6.18 -5.05 1.79
C LEU A 470 6.12 -5.68 3.18
N ASN A 471 6.85 -6.75 3.47
CA ASN A 471 6.92 -7.32 4.83
C ASN A 471 7.51 -6.31 5.82
N ALA A 472 8.58 -5.60 5.44
CA ALA A 472 9.15 -4.54 6.25
C ALA A 472 8.15 -3.41 6.48
N SER A 473 7.44 -2.96 5.43
CA SER A 473 6.39 -1.93 5.51
C SER A 473 5.28 -2.32 6.50
N LEU A 474 4.75 -3.54 6.39
CA LEU A 474 3.70 -4.05 7.27
C LEU A 474 4.18 -4.22 8.71
N TRP A 475 5.43 -4.65 8.90
CA TRP A 475 6.04 -4.74 10.23
C TRP A 475 6.23 -3.34 10.84
N LEU A 476 6.70 -2.36 10.07
CA LEU A 476 6.81 -0.96 10.51
C LEU A 476 5.44 -0.40 10.92
N ALA A 477 4.40 -0.69 10.13
CA ALA A 477 3.02 -0.28 10.36
C ALA A 477 2.26 -1.12 11.43
N LYS A 478 2.97 -2.02 12.12
CA LYS A 478 2.44 -2.89 13.19
C LYS A 478 1.25 -3.76 12.74
N GLN A 479 1.26 -4.17 11.47
CA GLN A 479 0.28 -5.10 10.88
C GLN A 479 0.70 -6.57 11.04
N GLN A 480 1.93 -6.82 11.51
CA GLN A 480 2.49 -8.15 11.75
C GLN A 480 3.65 -8.13 12.77
#